data_AF-A0A914HWP3-F1
#
_entry.id   AF-A0A914HWP3-F1
#
_cell.length_a   1.000
_cell.length_b   1.000
_cell.length_c   1.000
_cell.angle_alpha   90.00
_cell.angle_beta   90.00
_cell.angle_gamma   90.00
#
_symmetry.space_group_name_H-M   'P 1'
#
loop_
_entity.id
_entity.type
_entity.pdbx_description
1 polymer ?
#
loop_
_entity_poly.entity_id
_entity_poly.type
_entity_poly.pdbx_seq_one_letter_code
_entity_poly.pdbx_strand_id
1 'polypeptide(L)'
;MGHGNGDPFKVPHWSVYNDWQRSPHLVAYAKRLERMGLKDPWIRNIYWMYNPEFPNKAYTKEYTPGKLAWKILKPGFKQGLALAVVVLVAEEAYSKLKYGHTSWGGHWAEPAHNGH
;
A
#
# COMPACT_ATOMS: atom_id res chain seq x y z
N MET A 1 -16.83 17.24 -27.85
CA MET A 1 -15.36 17.43 -27.67
C MET A 1 -14.67 16.33 -28.45
N GLY A 2 -13.89 16.69 -29.47
CA GLY A 2 -13.42 15.79 -30.53
C GLY A 2 -12.44 14.74 -30.02
N HIS A 3 -12.65 13.49 -30.43
CA HIS A 3 -11.64 12.44 -30.36
C HIS A 3 -10.62 12.73 -31.47
N GLY A 4 -9.55 13.44 -31.10
CA GLY A 4 -8.43 13.69 -32.01
C GLY A 4 -7.86 12.36 -32.48
N ASN A 5 -7.71 12.23 -33.79
CA ASN A 5 -6.88 11.23 -34.44
C ASN A 5 -5.44 11.41 -33.95
N GLY A 6 -5.11 10.79 -32.81
CA GLY A 6 -3.71 10.67 -32.38
C GLY A 6 -2.95 9.89 -33.45
N ASP A 7 -1.69 10.25 -33.66
CA ASP A 7 -0.79 9.49 -34.54
C ASP A 7 -0.96 7.98 -34.31
N PRO A 8 -0.94 7.15 -35.37
CA PRO A 8 -1.09 5.72 -35.23
C PRO A 8 -0.09 5.20 -34.19
N PHE A 9 -0.58 4.37 -33.27
CA PHE A 9 0.28 3.78 -32.24
C PHE A 9 1.51 3.13 -32.89
N LYS A 10 2.69 3.70 -32.62
CA LYS A 10 3.95 3.19 -33.16
C LYS A 10 4.35 1.97 -32.34
N VAL A 11 4.13 0.79 -32.91
CA VAL A 11 4.57 -0.46 -32.29
C VAL A 11 6.09 -0.45 -32.17
N PRO A 12 6.66 -0.63 -30.97
CA PRO A 12 8.11 -0.66 -30.79
C PRO A 12 8.71 -1.89 -31.49
N HIS A 13 9.95 -1.75 -31.95
CA HIS A 13 10.69 -2.87 -32.54
C HIS A 13 10.86 -4.00 -31.52
N TRP A 14 10.75 -5.26 -31.98
CA TRP A 14 10.75 -6.44 -31.10
C TRP A 14 12.03 -6.59 -30.26
N SER A 15 13.15 -6.01 -30.70
CA SER A 15 14.43 -6.08 -30.01
C SER A 15 14.41 -5.44 -28.62
N VAL A 16 13.47 -4.53 -28.36
CA VAL A 16 13.26 -3.91 -27.04
C VAL A 16 12.98 -4.96 -25.96
N TYR A 17 12.47 -6.14 -26.34
CA TYR A 17 12.18 -7.22 -25.41
C TYR A 17 13.32 -8.26 -25.25
N ASN A 18 14.47 -8.05 -25.90
CA ASN A 18 15.62 -8.94 -25.75
C ASN A 18 16.30 -8.78 -24.39
N ASP A 19 16.14 -7.63 -23.73
CA ASP A 19 16.76 -7.31 -22.43
C ASP A 19 16.01 -7.91 -21.24
N TRP A 20 15.37 -9.06 -21.41
CA TRP A 20 14.56 -9.70 -20.38
C TRP A 20 15.36 -10.07 -19.12
N GLN A 21 16.68 -10.23 -19.25
CA GLN A 21 17.57 -10.48 -18.12
C GLN A 21 17.68 -9.29 -17.14
N ARG A 22 17.24 -8.08 -17.54
CA ARG A 22 17.15 -6.94 -16.61
C ARG A 22 16.09 -7.16 -15.54
N SER A 23 15.09 -8.01 -15.80
CA SER A 23 14.07 -8.33 -14.81
C SER A 23 14.54 -9.40 -13.83
N PRO A 24 14.67 -9.10 -12.53
CA PRO A 24 15.11 -10.08 -11.53
C PRO A 24 14.13 -11.25 -11.41
N HIS A 25 12.84 -11.02 -11.67
CA HIS A 25 11.80 -12.05 -11.63
C HIS A 25 11.99 -13.09 -12.75
N LEU A 26 12.24 -12.64 -13.98
CA LEU A 26 12.46 -13.54 -15.12
C LEU A 26 13.79 -14.28 -15.02
N VAL A 27 14.83 -13.64 -14.49
CA VAL A 27 16.11 -14.32 -14.21
C VAL A 27 15.93 -15.44 -13.19
N ALA A 28 15.19 -15.20 -12.11
CA ALA A 28 14.90 -16.23 -11.11
C ALA A 28 14.05 -17.38 -11.68
N TYR A 29 13.07 -17.05 -12.53
CA TYR A 29 12.25 -18.02 -13.25
C TYR A 29 13.09 -18.88 -14.21
N ALA A 30 13.92 -18.25 -15.05
CA ALA A 30 14.83 -18.96 -15.96
C ALA A 30 15.77 -19.90 -15.21
N LYS A 31 16.39 -19.44 -14.11
CA LYS A 31 17.23 -20.29 -13.25
C LYS A 31 16.47 -21.46 -12.63
N ARG A 32 15.18 -21.28 -12.30
CA ARG A 32 14.34 -22.37 -11.79
C ARG A 32 14.06 -23.42 -12.87
N LEU A 33 13.79 -23.00 -14.09
CA LEU A 33 13.61 -23.90 -15.23
C LEU A 33 14.89 -24.64 -15.58
N GLU A 34 16.02 -23.92 -15.58
CA GLU A 34 17.34 -24.49 -15.86
C GLU A 34 17.71 -25.59 -14.85
N ARG A 35 17.39 -25.40 -13.56
CA ARG A 35 17.53 -26.44 -12.53
C ARG A 35 16.71 -27.71 -12.82
N MET A 36 15.66 -27.61 -13.62
CA MET A 36 14.85 -28.75 -14.06
C MET A 36 15.29 -29.26 -15.45
N GLY A 37 16.29 -28.64 -16.08
CA GLY A 37 16.72 -28.94 -17.45
C GLY A 37 15.78 -28.36 -18.53
N LEU A 38 14.90 -27.43 -18.18
CA LEU A 38 13.95 -26.80 -19.10
C LEU A 38 14.41 -25.39 -19.50
N LYS A 39 13.97 -24.97 -20.69
CA LYS A 39 14.13 -23.59 -21.20
C LYS A 39 12.78 -23.10 -21.72
N ASP A 40 12.39 -21.89 -21.34
CA ASP A 40 11.18 -21.25 -21.84
C ASP A 40 11.48 -20.43 -23.12
N PRO A 41 10.94 -20.81 -24.30
CA PRO A 41 11.14 -20.07 -25.53
C PRO A 41 10.35 -18.75 -25.58
N TRP A 42 9.33 -18.59 -24.73
CA TRP A 42 8.42 -17.44 -24.71
C TRP A 42 8.81 -16.36 -23.70
N ILE A 43 9.94 -16.51 -23.01
CA ILE A 43 10.36 -15.60 -21.94
C ILE A 43 10.45 -14.13 -22.38
N ARG A 44 10.80 -13.88 -23.65
CA ARG A 44 10.82 -12.53 -24.23
C ARG A 44 9.41 -11.94 -24.40
N ASN A 45 8.44 -12.78 -24.77
CA ASN A 45 7.07 -12.33 -24.98
C ASN A 45 6.38 -11.90 -23.69
N ILE A 46 6.78 -12.46 -22.54
CA ILE A 46 6.23 -12.09 -21.23
C ILE A 46 7.00 -10.93 -20.57
N TYR A 47 8.13 -10.49 -21.15
CA TYR A 47 9.00 -9.50 -20.53
C TYR A 47 8.34 -8.14 -20.28
N TRP A 48 7.47 -7.69 -21.19
CA TRP A 48 6.76 -6.41 -21.01
C TRP A 48 6.00 -6.33 -19.68
N MET A 49 5.53 -7.46 -19.14
CA MET A 49 4.83 -7.51 -17.86
C MET A 49 5.75 -7.35 -16.65
N TYR A 50 7.02 -7.72 -16.81
CA TYR A 50 8.04 -7.70 -15.75
C TYR A 50 9.14 -6.67 -15.98
N ASN A 51 8.95 -5.77 -16.95
CA ASN A 51 9.90 -4.72 -17.27
C ASN A 51 9.95 -3.71 -16.09
N PRO A 52 11.12 -3.44 -15.49
CA PRO A 52 11.24 -2.50 -14.38
C PRO A 52 10.92 -1.03 -14.76
N GLU A 53 11.01 -0.67 -16.04
CA GLU A 53 10.70 0.69 -16.53
C GLU A 53 9.20 0.92 -16.70
N PHE A 54 8.45 -0.16 -16.98
CA PHE A 54 6.99 -0.15 -17.08
C PHE A 54 6.41 -1.25 -16.20
N PRO A 55 6.63 -1.18 -14.87
CA PRO A 55 6.28 -2.28 -14.01
C PRO A 55 4.76 -2.43 -14.02
N ASN A 56 4.27 -3.59 -14.43
CA ASN A 56 2.86 -3.91 -14.20
C ASN A 56 2.64 -3.81 -12.69
N LYS A 57 1.69 -2.96 -12.30
CA LYS A 57 1.34 -2.67 -10.91
C LYS A 57 1.24 -3.95 -10.09
N ALA A 58 0.65 -5.01 -10.65
CA ALA A 58 0.50 -6.32 -10.00
C ALA A 58 1.80 -6.95 -9.47
N TYR A 59 2.96 -6.69 -10.10
CA TYR A 59 4.26 -7.29 -9.74
C TYR A 59 5.21 -6.30 -9.07
N THR A 60 4.79 -5.06 -8.87
CA THR A 60 5.59 -4.06 -8.16
C THR A 60 5.57 -4.37 -6.66
N LYS A 61 6.71 -4.22 -5.97
CA LYS A 61 6.83 -4.33 -4.49
C LYS A 61 5.86 -3.44 -3.71
N GLU A 62 5.11 -2.57 -4.38
CA GLU A 62 4.02 -1.76 -3.82
C GLU A 62 2.76 -2.57 -3.49
N TYR A 63 2.54 -3.72 -4.14
CA TYR A 63 1.31 -4.52 -4.04
C TYR A 63 1.47 -5.78 -3.17
N THR A 64 2.52 -5.84 -2.36
CA THR A 64 2.62 -6.82 -1.29
C THR A 64 1.44 -6.65 -0.33
N PRO A 65 0.78 -7.73 0.15
CA PRO A 65 -0.46 -7.64 0.94
C PRO A 65 -0.41 -6.62 2.08
N GLY A 66 0.69 -6.58 2.85
CA GLY A 66 0.87 -5.59 3.92
C GLY A 66 0.97 -4.14 3.45
N LYS A 67 1.66 -3.87 2.33
CA LYS A 67 1.76 -2.52 1.77
C LYS A 67 0.46 -2.07 1.11
N LEU A 68 -0.28 -3.00 0.50
CA LEU A 68 -1.60 -2.73 -0.05
C LEU A 68 -2.60 -2.38 1.05
N ALA A 69 -2.61 -3.15 2.15
CA ALA A 69 -3.41 -2.83 3.33
C ALA A 69 -3.08 -1.43 3.87
N TRP A 70 -1.80 -1.10 4.01
CA TRP A 70 -1.37 0.24 4.44
C TRP A 70 -1.75 1.34 3.44
N LYS A 71 -1.75 1.05 2.14
CA LYS A 71 -2.15 2.00 1.10
C LYS A 71 -3.66 2.27 1.12
N ILE A 72 -4.47 1.29 1.51
CA ILE A 72 -5.92 1.41 1.69
C ILE A 72 -6.26 2.12 3.01
N LEU A 73 -5.52 1.85 4.08
CA LEU A 73 -5.81 2.36 5.43
C LEU A 73 -5.28 3.78 5.69
N LYS A 74 -4.21 4.20 5.02
CA LYS A 74 -3.60 5.53 5.23
C LYS A 74 -4.45 6.72 4.79
N PRO A 75 -5.15 6.69 3.63
CA PRO A 75 -6.03 7.78 3.24
C PRO A 75 -7.13 7.96 4.29
N GLY A 76 -7.29 9.17 4.81
CA GLY A 76 -8.31 9.47 5.82
C GLY A 76 -7.92 9.18 7.27
N PHE A 77 -6.88 8.37 7.55
CA PHE A 77 -6.46 8.08 8.93
C PHE A 77 -6.12 9.35 9.73
N LYS A 78 -5.38 10.29 9.14
CA LYS A 78 -5.02 11.56 9.79
C LYS A 78 -6.25 12.44 10.08
N GLN A 79 -7.19 12.50 9.15
CA GLN A 79 -8.42 13.28 9.30
C GLN A 79 -9.34 12.64 10.35
N GLY A 80 -9.47 11.31 10.33
CA GLY A 80 -10.20 10.55 11.34
C GLY A 80 -9.61 10.72 12.74
N LEU A 81 -8.27 10.66 12.87
CA LEU A 81 -7.60 10.90 14.14
C LEU A 81 -7.84 12.32 14.65
N ALA A 82 -7.76 13.33 13.78
CA ALA A 82 -8.04 14.71 14.16
C ALA A 82 -9.48 14.89 14.64
N LEU A 83 -10.46 14.32 13.92
CA LEU A 83 -11.87 14.35 14.32
C LEU A 83 -12.08 13.65 15.67
N ALA A 84 -11.48 12.48 15.87
CA ALA A 84 -11.57 11.75 17.13
C ALA A 84 -11.03 12.57 18.31
N VAL A 85 -9.87 13.23 18.15
CA VAL A 85 -9.31 14.10 19.19
C VAL A 85 -10.23 15.29 19.49
N VAL A 86 -10.81 15.92 18.46
CA VAL A 86 -11.74 17.05 18.64
C VAL A 86 -12.98 16.61 19.43
N VAL A 87 -13.57 15.46 19.09
CA VAL A 87 -14.74 14.92 19.79
C VAL A 87 -14.39 14.60 21.25
N LEU A 88 -13.26 13.92 21.50
CA LEU A 88 -12.82 13.59 22.85
C LEU A 88 -12.63 14.83 23.73
N VAL A 89 -12.00 15.88 23.20
CA VAL A 89 -11.81 17.14 23.94
C VAL A 89 -13.16 17.81 24.24
N ALA A 90 -14.09 17.80 23.28
CA ALA A 90 -15.42 18.39 23.46
C ALA A 90 -16.23 17.63 24.53
N GLU A 91 -16.24 16.30 24.48
CA GLU A 91 -16.91 15.45 25.48
C GLU A 91 -16.34 15.65 26.87
N GLU A 92 -15.02 15.67 26.99
CA GLU A 92 -14.34 15.83 28.27
C GLU A 92 -14.55 17.22 28.86
N ALA A 93 -14.49 18.28 28.04
CA ALA A 93 -14.79 19.64 28.46
C ALA A 93 -16.25 19.76 28.94
N TYR A 94 -17.19 19.18 28.19
CA TYR A 94 -18.60 19.15 28.58
C TYR A 94 -18.80 18.39 29.90
N SER A 95 -18.14 17.24 30.06
CA SER A 95 -18.22 16.43 31.27
C SER A 95 -17.71 17.17 32.50
N LYS A 96 -16.54 17.84 32.39
CA LYS A 96 -16.03 18.69 33.46
C LYS A 96 -16.97 19.83 33.82
N LEU A 97 -17.54 20.51 32.83
CA LEU A 97 -18.41 21.67 33.07
C LEU A 97 -19.75 21.28 33.70
N LYS A 98 -20.35 20.17 33.27
CA LYS A 98 -21.69 19.77 33.72
C LYS A 98 -21.69 18.83 34.92
N TYR A 99 -20.77 17.87 34.95
CA TYR A 99 -20.76 16.80 35.96
C TYR A 99 -19.60 16.96 36.96
N GLY A 100 -18.67 17.90 36.73
CA GLY A 100 -17.56 18.19 37.64
C GLY A 100 -16.42 17.15 37.62
N HIS A 101 -16.52 16.13 36.76
CA HIS A 101 -15.52 15.09 36.62
C HIS A 101 -15.37 14.66 35.17
N THR A 102 -14.25 14.01 34.90
CA THR A 102 -13.91 13.44 33.60
C THR A 102 -14.21 11.95 33.57
N SER A 103 -14.39 11.40 32.37
CA SER A 103 -14.55 9.94 32.20
C SER A 103 -13.31 9.15 32.62
N TRP A 104 -12.16 9.81 32.70
CA TRP A 104 -10.87 9.25 33.10
C TRP A 104 -10.64 9.22 34.62
N GLY A 105 -11.46 9.92 35.41
CA GLY A 105 -11.27 10.08 36.86
C GLY A 105 -11.39 8.78 37.67
N GLY A 106 -12.08 7.75 37.15
CA GLY A 106 -12.28 6.48 37.85
C GLY A 106 -11.28 5.37 37.53
N HIS A 107 -10.46 5.51 36.49
CA HIS A 107 -9.59 4.41 36.02
C HIS A 107 -8.17 4.47 36.61
N TRP A 108 -7.78 5.62 37.17
CA TRP A 108 -6.46 5.87 37.77
C TRP A 108 -6.53 6.46 39.19
N ALA A 109 -7.72 6.67 39.74
CA ALA A 109 -7.86 7.03 41.13
C ALA A 109 -7.57 5.80 41.98
N GLU A 110 -6.38 5.75 42.56
CA GLU A 110 -6.05 4.85 43.67
C GLU A 110 -7.19 4.90 44.70
N PRO A 111 -7.67 3.75 45.22
CA PRO A 111 -8.69 3.79 46.26
C PRO A 111 -8.11 4.56 47.44
N ALA A 112 -8.71 5.71 47.76
CA ALA A 112 -8.39 6.43 48.97
C ALA A 112 -8.57 5.45 50.14
N HIS A 113 -7.45 5.00 50.71
CA HIS A 113 -7.42 4.31 51.98
C HIS A 113 -8.01 5.28 53.01
N ASN A 114 -9.29 5.10 53.34
CA ASN A 114 -9.93 5.74 54.47
C ASN A 114 -9.30 5.16 55.74
N GLY A 115 -8.22 5.81 56.20
CA GLY A 115 -7.59 5.55 57.49
C GLY A 115 -8.27 6.38 58.58
N HIS A 116 -8.89 5.66 59.52
CA HIS A 116 -9.27 6.03 60.89
C HIS A 116 -10.32 7.12 61.11
#